data_AF-A0A401SKM6-F1
#
_entry.id   AF-A0A401SKM6-F1
#
_cell.length_a   1.000
_cell.length_b   1.000
_cell.length_c   1.000
_cell.angle_alpha   90.00
_cell.angle_beta   90.00
_cell.angle_gamma   90.00
#
_symmetry.space_group_name_H-M   'P 1'
#
loop_
_entity.id
_entity.type
_entity.pdbx_description
1 polymer ?
#
loop_
_entity_poly.entity_id
_entity_poly.type
_entity_poly.pdbx_seq_one_letter_code
_entity_poly.pdbx_strand_id
1 'polypeptide(L)'
;MLTYLGNTLIFMIVGVVISQRSLEYMSISDGFFIIVLYFGLNTIRLVLIVGLSPLLSRLGYGFNWRWAAVCIWSGTKGAFTLSLALMAYQLEGLDEVNVRNKILLHVSGTVVHVDDLLQNTRTARCPDCEKNIPWEPSLREIDDMMEEARIRVLKAQKTSYWRQYSAGMLNRQAARTLISITENMIDSGRISKFCYRMVFTNAFEFFVYMAILLNVFPLILEYIPNVNVELEIELRTINYIFFVVYVVQALMKALAVRKAYIFDHWNQFDVFIITLAAADIIIDQLFERSVHKIRTVRIFRLVRLARVLRLLKIMIPTFIHLLNKQINKQLSFGYDIGKGYVVGEEDVSNLIDHISDQKVISEVMQYGKTKM
;
A
#
# COMPACT_ATOMS: atom_id res chain seq x y z
N MET A 1 -2.97 13.67 8.92
CA MET A 1 -2.75 12.73 10.05
C MET A 1 -1.55 13.15 10.90
N LEU A 2 -0.35 13.32 10.32
CA LEU A 2 0.85 13.72 11.07
C LEU A 2 0.71 15.06 11.82
N THR A 3 0.13 16.09 11.18
CA THR A 3 -0.12 17.41 11.81
C THR A 3 -1.09 17.34 12.99
N TYR A 4 -2.10 16.47 12.89
CA TYR A 4 -3.05 16.25 13.97
C TYR A 4 -2.38 15.58 15.17
N LEU A 5 -1.61 14.51 14.92
CA LEU A 5 -0.81 13.84 15.95
C LEU A 5 0.18 14.79 16.62
N GLY A 6 0.86 15.64 15.84
CA GLY A 6 1.79 16.65 16.37
C GLY A 6 1.10 17.68 17.27
N ASN A 7 -0.06 18.20 16.85
CA ASN A 7 -0.83 19.14 17.68
C ASN A 7 -1.29 18.46 18.98
N THR A 8 -1.87 17.27 18.93
CA THR A 8 -2.33 16.53 20.11
C THR A 8 -1.18 16.26 21.09
N LEU A 9 0.01 15.94 20.59
CA LEU A 9 1.20 15.69 21.39
C LEU A 9 1.71 16.96 22.08
N ILE A 10 1.69 18.12 21.41
CA ILE A 10 2.04 19.41 22.03
C ILE A 10 1.07 19.75 23.17
N PHE A 11 -0.24 19.59 22.96
CA PHE A 11 -1.24 19.82 24.01
C PHE A 11 -1.07 18.87 25.20
N MET A 12 -0.77 17.59 24.95
CA MET A 12 -0.53 16.60 26.00
C MET A 12 0.73 16.92 26.82
N ILE A 13 1.85 17.22 26.17
CA ILE A 13 3.12 17.55 26.85
C ILE A 13 2.94 18.81 27.70
N VAL A 14 2.38 19.87 27.12
CA VAL A 14 2.19 21.14 27.84
C VAL A 14 1.23 20.96 29.01
N GLY A 15 0.15 20.18 28.85
CA GLY A 15 -0.78 19.84 29.93
C GLY A 15 -0.11 19.11 31.10
N VAL A 16 0.75 18.12 30.83
CA VAL A 16 1.50 17.39 31.87
C VAL A 16 2.47 18.32 32.61
N VAL A 17 3.21 19.17 31.88
CA VAL A 17 4.17 20.11 32.48
C VAL A 17 3.47 21.11 33.42
N ILE A 18 2.31 21.64 33.02
CA ILE A 18 1.51 22.55 33.84
C ILE A 18 1.02 21.84 35.11
N SER A 19 0.47 20.63 34.95
CA SER A 19 -0.06 19.84 36.07
C SER A 19 0.99 19.55 37.13
N GLN A 20 2.23 19.27 36.73
CA GLN A 20 3.29 18.90 37.67
C GLN A 20 4.01 20.10 38.31
N ARG A 21 4.04 21.26 37.67
CA ARG A 21 4.91 22.37 38.10
C ARG A 21 4.20 23.66 38.44
N SER A 22 2.98 23.86 37.94
CA SER A 22 2.30 25.16 38.02
C SER A 22 1.07 25.16 38.91
N LEU A 23 0.47 24.01 39.21
CA LEU A 23 -0.72 23.93 40.07
C LEU A 23 -0.40 24.25 41.54
N GLU A 24 0.83 23.99 42.00
CA GLU A 24 1.27 24.25 43.39
C GLU A 24 1.46 25.76 43.69
N TYR A 25 1.54 26.61 42.67
CA TYR A 25 1.76 28.07 42.80
C TYR A 25 0.53 28.91 42.43
N MET A 26 -0.63 28.27 42.20
CA MET A 26 -1.81 28.96 41.66
C MET A 26 -2.52 29.77 42.74
N SER A 27 -2.52 31.10 42.59
CA SER A 27 -3.38 31.99 43.38
C SER A 27 -4.69 32.28 42.63
N ILE A 28 -5.75 32.63 43.36
CA ILE A 28 -7.04 33.04 42.78
C ILE A 28 -6.87 34.28 41.89
N SER A 29 -5.89 35.14 42.19
CA SER A 29 -5.55 36.31 41.38
C SER A 29 -5.02 35.94 39.99
N ASP A 30 -4.35 34.81 39.83
CA ASP A 30 -3.79 34.37 38.54
C ASP A 30 -4.90 34.00 37.54
N GLY A 31 -6.02 33.46 38.04
CA GLY A 31 -7.22 33.20 37.25
C GLY A 31 -7.84 34.50 36.69
N PHE A 32 -7.87 35.56 37.49
CA PHE A 32 -8.33 36.88 37.03
C PHE A 32 -7.42 37.44 35.93
N PHE A 33 -6.10 37.35 36.10
CA PHE A 33 -5.15 37.81 35.08
C PHE A 33 -5.27 37.02 33.76
N ILE A 34 -5.56 35.72 33.81
CA ILE A 34 -5.81 34.91 32.61
C ILE A 34 -7.02 35.44 31.83
N ILE A 35 -8.12 35.76 32.52
CA ILE A 35 -9.34 36.29 31.90
C ILE A 35 -9.05 37.66 31.27
N VAL A 36 -8.38 38.55 32.00
CA VAL A 36 -8.02 39.89 31.50
C VAL A 36 -7.09 39.78 30.30
N LEU A 37 -6.07 38.92 30.34
CA LEU A 37 -5.17 38.67 29.21
C LEU A 37 -5.92 38.10 28.01
N TYR A 38 -6.86 37.19 28.20
CA TYR A 38 -7.69 36.64 27.12
C TYR A 38 -8.48 37.73 26.40
N PHE A 39 -9.21 38.57 27.13
CA PHE A 39 -9.98 39.67 26.53
C PHE A 39 -9.08 40.74 25.92
N GLY A 40 -7.94 41.05 26.56
CA GLY A 40 -6.96 41.99 26.04
C GLY A 40 -6.35 41.55 24.71
N LEU A 41 -5.91 40.28 24.61
CA LEU A 41 -5.34 39.72 23.38
C LEU A 41 -6.36 39.65 22.24
N ASN A 42 -7.61 39.29 22.53
CA ASN A 42 -8.68 39.29 21.54
C ASN A 42 -9.00 40.72 21.05
N THR A 43 -8.96 41.71 21.94
CA THR A 43 -9.17 43.12 21.59
C THR A 43 -8.05 43.66 20.69
N ILE A 44 -6.78 43.40 21.04
CA ILE A 44 -5.64 43.78 20.20
C ILE A 44 -5.76 43.15 18.80
N ARG A 45 -6.15 41.87 18.73
CA ARG A 45 -6.31 41.17 17.46
C ARG A 45 -7.47 41.71 16.62
N LEU A 46 -8.59 42.07 17.26
CA LEU A 46 -9.71 42.76 16.60
C LEU A 46 -9.22 44.06 15.95
N VAL A 47 -8.49 44.89 16.71
CA VAL A 47 -7.93 46.15 16.20
C VAL A 47 -6.98 45.90 15.03
N LEU A 48 -6.09 44.91 15.12
CA LEU A 48 -5.15 44.56 14.04
C LEU A 48 -5.88 44.10 12.77
N ILE A 49 -6.86 43.20 12.89
CA ILE A 49 -7.59 42.66 11.72
C ILE A 49 -8.45 43.75 11.07
N VAL A 50 -9.09 44.61 11.87
CA VAL A 50 -9.85 45.76 11.34
C VAL A 50 -8.90 46.75 10.65
N GLY A 51 -7.75 47.07 11.24
CA GLY A 51 -6.76 47.96 10.65
C GLY A 51 -6.11 47.42 9.37
N LEU A 52 -5.92 46.11 9.26
CA LEU A 52 -5.37 45.44 8.08
C LEU A 52 -6.44 45.09 7.02
N SER A 53 -7.72 45.17 7.35
CA SER A 53 -8.83 44.88 6.43
C SER A 53 -8.80 45.69 5.10
N PRO A 54 -8.46 47.00 5.06
CA PRO A 54 -8.36 47.72 3.79
C PRO A 54 -7.18 47.25 2.92
N LEU A 55 -6.13 46.69 3.53
CA LEU A 55 -4.98 46.14 2.80
C LEU A 55 -5.31 44.73 2.27
N LEU A 56 -5.91 43.89 3.11
CA LEU A 56 -6.29 42.52 2.78
C LEU A 56 -7.36 42.46 1.69
N SER A 57 -8.28 43.43 1.67
CA SER A 57 -9.30 43.53 0.61
C SER A 57 -8.75 43.97 -0.75
N ARG A 58 -7.53 44.54 -0.81
CA ARG A 58 -6.84 44.90 -2.06
C ARG A 58 -5.96 43.77 -2.60
N LEU A 59 -5.67 42.75 -1.80
CA LEU A 59 -4.97 41.55 -2.23
C LEU A 59 -6.00 40.55 -2.75
N GLY A 60 -5.75 39.96 -3.93
CA GLY A 60 -6.76 39.31 -4.80
C GLY A 60 -7.59 38.14 -4.24
N TYR A 61 -7.41 37.76 -2.97
CA TYR A 61 -8.32 36.86 -2.28
C TYR A 61 -9.35 37.69 -1.50
N GLY A 62 -10.57 37.82 -2.05
CA GLY A 62 -11.64 38.63 -1.46
C GLY A 62 -11.81 38.42 0.05
N PHE A 63 -11.55 39.46 0.83
CA PHE A 63 -11.66 39.45 2.29
C PHE A 63 -13.13 39.39 2.73
N ASN A 64 -13.49 38.40 3.55
CA ASN A 64 -14.84 38.24 4.10
C ASN A 64 -14.83 38.38 5.64
N TRP A 65 -15.74 39.18 6.19
CA TRP A 65 -15.91 39.37 7.63
C TRP A 65 -16.19 38.08 8.40
N ARG A 66 -16.74 37.04 7.74
CA ARG A 66 -16.87 35.70 8.33
C ARG A 66 -15.52 35.07 8.64
N TRP A 67 -14.54 35.18 7.73
CA TRP A 67 -13.18 34.70 7.96
C TRP A 67 -12.46 35.56 9.01
N ALA A 68 -12.70 36.88 9.01
CA ALA A 68 -12.17 37.78 10.02
C ALA A 68 -12.62 37.39 11.44
N ALA A 69 -13.90 37.09 11.63
CA ALA A 69 -14.44 36.63 12.91
C ALA A 69 -13.81 35.31 13.36
N VAL A 70 -13.60 34.37 12.44
CA VAL A 70 -12.90 33.11 12.71
C VAL A 70 -11.45 33.37 13.14
N CYS A 71 -10.71 34.24 12.44
CA CYS A 71 -9.32 34.58 12.78
C CYS A 71 -9.17 35.26 14.14
N ILE A 72 -10.11 36.14 14.52
CA ILE A 72 -10.12 36.79 15.83
C ILE A 72 -10.25 35.72 16.93
N TRP A 73 -11.23 34.83 16.78
CA TRP A 73 -11.58 33.79 17.77
C TRP A 73 -10.60 32.61 17.82
N SER A 74 -9.96 32.25 16.71
CA SER A 74 -9.13 31.04 16.60
C SER A 74 -7.66 31.26 16.96
N GLY A 75 -7.13 32.48 16.82
CA GLY A 75 -5.68 32.70 16.88
C GLY A 75 -5.06 32.53 18.27
N THR A 76 -5.84 32.48 19.35
CA THR A 76 -5.33 32.17 20.70
C THR A 76 -5.28 30.65 20.94
N LYS A 77 -5.88 29.85 20.06
CA LYS A 77 -6.07 28.40 20.23
C LYS A 77 -5.00 27.55 19.53
N GLY A 78 -3.87 28.15 19.14
CA GLY A 78 -2.85 27.50 18.33
C GLY A 78 -1.75 26.81 19.16
N ALA A 79 -1.28 25.65 18.67
CA ALA A 79 -0.12 24.95 19.22
C ALA A 79 1.17 25.81 19.20
N PHE A 80 1.26 26.77 18.28
CA PHE A 80 2.37 27.72 18.20
C PHE A 80 2.53 28.54 19.48
N THR A 81 1.43 29.08 20.03
CA THR A 81 1.43 29.88 21.26
C THR A 81 1.93 29.07 22.45
N LEU A 82 1.50 27.80 22.55
CA LEU A 82 1.97 26.88 23.59
C LEU A 82 3.45 26.51 23.40
N SER A 83 3.90 26.31 22.17
CA SER A 83 5.31 26.01 21.88
C SER A 83 6.23 27.19 22.23
N LEU A 84 5.80 28.43 21.98
CA LEU A 84 6.52 29.63 22.36
C LEU A 84 6.54 29.81 23.89
N ALA A 85 5.45 29.47 24.57
CA ALA A 85 5.41 29.47 26.04
C ALA A 85 6.39 28.44 26.64
N LEU A 86 6.48 27.25 26.04
CA LEU A 86 7.43 26.21 26.47
C LEU A 86 8.89 26.62 26.20
N MET A 87 9.14 27.29 25.07
CA MET A 87 10.46 27.84 24.75
C MET A 87 10.84 28.99 25.69
N ALA A 88 9.92 29.91 25.98
CA ALA A 88 10.07 30.97 26.99
C ALA A 88 10.32 30.39 28.38
N TYR A 89 9.66 29.28 28.70
CA TYR A 89 9.93 28.54 29.92
C TYR A 89 11.35 27.98 29.94
N GLN A 90 11.96 27.60 28.82
CA GLN A 90 13.31 27.01 28.80
C GLN A 90 14.45 28.03 28.76
N LEU A 91 14.17 29.31 28.52
CA LEU A 91 15.18 30.37 28.48
C LEU A 91 15.80 30.60 29.88
N GLU A 92 17.12 30.43 29.96
CA GLU A 92 17.91 30.56 31.20
C GLU A 92 18.08 32.00 31.69
N GLY A 93 17.72 33.01 30.89
CA GLY A 93 17.86 34.44 31.22
C GLY A 93 16.73 35.07 32.04
N LEU A 94 15.74 34.29 32.48
CA LEU A 94 14.68 34.73 33.38
C LEU A 94 14.99 34.21 34.79
N ASP A 95 15.73 35.01 35.57
CA ASP A 95 16.36 34.60 36.83
C ASP A 95 15.38 34.13 37.94
N GLU A 96 14.09 34.41 37.83
CA GLU A 96 13.08 33.93 38.78
C GLU A 96 12.24 32.76 38.23
N VAL A 97 12.40 31.59 38.86
CA VAL A 97 11.60 30.37 38.60
C VAL A 97 10.09 30.66 38.68
N ASN A 98 9.69 31.55 39.59
CA ASN A 98 8.31 31.98 39.77
C ASN A 98 7.74 32.69 38.55
N VAL A 99 8.54 33.54 37.89
CA VAL A 99 8.11 34.29 36.70
C VAL A 99 7.91 33.34 35.51
N ARG A 100 8.83 32.38 35.32
CA ARG A 100 8.73 31.36 34.27
C ARG A 100 7.48 30.49 34.42
N ASN A 101 7.18 30.06 35.64
CA ASN A 101 5.96 29.28 35.93
C ASN A 101 4.69 30.11 35.68
N LYS A 102 4.67 31.39 36.08
CA LYS A 102 3.52 32.29 35.84
C LYS A 102 3.28 32.56 34.36
N ILE A 103 4.32 32.77 33.57
CA ILE A 103 4.19 32.97 32.12
C ILE A 103 3.59 31.72 31.47
N LEU A 104 4.11 30.53 31.82
CA LEU A 104 3.59 29.27 31.30
C LEU A 104 2.13 29.04 31.67
N LEU A 105 1.74 29.36 32.91
CA LEU A 105 0.37 29.27 33.41
C LEU A 105 -0.58 30.23 32.68
N HIS A 106 -0.19 31.50 32.54
CA HIS A 106 -1.05 32.50 31.93
C HIS A 106 -1.25 32.24 30.43
N VAL A 107 -0.18 31.92 29.71
CA VAL A 107 -0.28 31.64 28.26
C VAL A 107 -1.09 30.36 28.01
N SER A 108 -0.86 29.30 28.77
CA SER A 108 -1.65 28.06 28.62
C SER A 108 -3.11 28.23 29.02
N GLY A 109 -3.40 28.99 30.09
CA GLY A 109 -4.76 29.29 30.53
C GLY A 109 -5.59 30.03 29.46
N THR A 110 -4.96 30.89 28.65
CA THR A 110 -5.65 31.55 27.52
C THR A 110 -6.04 30.61 26.38
N VAL A 111 -5.41 29.43 26.28
CA VAL A 111 -5.62 28.45 25.21
C VAL A 111 -6.71 27.44 25.57
N VAL A 112 -6.82 27.06 26.86
CA VAL A 112 -7.65 25.94 27.35
C VAL A 112 -9.16 26.28 27.39
N HIS A 113 -9.55 27.55 27.41
CA HIS A 113 -10.83 27.93 28.00
C HIS A 113 -12.12 27.88 27.16
N VAL A 114 -12.18 27.27 25.96
CA VAL A 114 -13.42 27.37 25.13
C VAL A 114 -13.82 26.11 24.35
N ASP A 115 -12.94 25.12 24.17
CA ASP A 115 -13.28 24.01 23.25
C ASP A 115 -14.07 22.86 23.91
N ASP A 116 -13.96 22.67 25.23
CA ASP A 116 -14.64 21.55 25.92
C ASP A 116 -16.15 21.78 26.10
N LEU A 117 -16.61 23.04 26.13
CA LEU A 117 -18.02 23.37 26.34
C LEU A 117 -18.87 23.34 25.05
N LEU A 118 -18.25 23.35 23.87
CA LEU A 118 -18.93 23.54 22.57
C LEU A 118 -18.81 22.36 21.60
N GLN A 119 -17.95 21.38 21.87
CA GLN A 119 -17.84 20.19 21.01
C GLN A 119 -19.05 19.23 21.18
N ASN A 120 -19.72 19.26 22.33
CA ASN A 120 -20.79 18.32 22.66
C ASN A 120 -22.16 18.57 21.98
N THR A 121 -22.29 19.61 21.12
CA THR A 121 -23.60 20.00 20.56
C THR A 121 -23.63 20.19 19.03
N ARG A 122 -22.57 19.81 18.30
CA ARG A 122 -22.60 19.87 16.83
C ARG A 122 -23.38 18.67 16.26
N THR A 123 -24.69 18.82 16.19
CA THR A 123 -25.55 17.94 15.39
C THR A 123 -25.73 18.55 14.00
N ALA A 124 -25.55 17.75 12.95
CA ALA A 124 -25.86 18.16 11.59
C ALA A 124 -27.33 17.84 11.31
N ARG A 125 -28.10 18.78 10.76
CA ARG A 125 -29.50 18.56 10.43
C ARG A 125 -29.61 18.07 8.99
N CYS A 126 -30.20 16.88 8.80
CA CYS A 126 -30.43 16.34 7.46
C CYS A 126 -31.38 17.26 6.69
N PRO A 127 -31.02 17.72 5.47
CA PRO A 127 -31.90 18.59 4.68
C PRO A 127 -33.18 17.89 4.19
N ASP A 128 -33.14 16.56 4.03
CA ASP A 128 -34.28 15.80 3.47
C ASP A 128 -35.27 15.32 4.54
N CYS A 129 -34.82 15.08 5.77
CA CYS A 129 -35.65 14.47 6.83
C CYS A 129 -35.63 15.20 8.17
N GLU A 130 -34.98 16.38 8.24
CA GLU A 130 -34.84 17.24 9.42
C GLU A 130 -34.27 16.59 10.70
N LYS A 131 -33.83 15.33 10.61
CA LYS A 131 -33.28 14.58 11.73
C LYS A 131 -31.89 15.10 12.10
N ASN A 132 -31.64 15.23 13.39
CA ASN A 132 -30.32 15.57 13.94
C ASN A 132 -29.42 14.34 13.87
N ILE A 133 -28.37 14.42 13.07
CA ILE A 133 -27.36 13.39 12.87
C ILE A 133 -26.13 13.78 13.73
N PRO A 134 -25.60 12.87 14.57
CA PRO A 134 -24.33 13.11 15.26
C PRO A 134 -23.19 13.30 14.24
N TRP A 135 -22.26 14.21 14.53
CA TRP A 135 -21.15 14.54 13.62
C TRP A 135 -20.08 13.43 13.54
N GLU A 136 -20.05 12.55 14.53
CA GLU A 136 -19.11 11.45 14.60
C GLU A 136 -19.79 10.16 14.11
N PRO A 137 -19.38 9.60 12.97
CA PRO A 137 -19.97 8.37 12.43
C PRO A 137 -19.65 7.19 13.35
N SER A 138 -20.59 6.25 13.47
CA SER A 138 -20.37 5.02 14.21
C SER A 138 -19.28 4.16 13.56
N LEU A 139 -18.63 3.27 14.33
CA LEU A 139 -17.60 2.35 13.80
C LEU A 139 -18.10 1.52 12.59
N ARG A 140 -19.38 1.13 12.58
CA ARG A 140 -19.99 0.42 11.45
C ARG A 140 -20.16 1.32 10.23
N GLU A 141 -20.60 2.55 10.42
CA GLU A 141 -20.71 3.52 9.32
C GLU A 141 -19.33 3.87 8.74
N ILE A 142 -18.29 3.96 9.56
CA ILE A 142 -16.91 4.13 9.10
C ILE A 142 -16.48 2.95 8.22
N ASP A 143 -16.73 1.72 8.66
CA ASP A 143 -16.42 0.51 7.87
C ASP A 143 -17.18 0.49 6.54
N ASP A 144 -18.47 0.83 6.54
CA ASP A 144 -19.30 0.89 5.33
C ASP A 144 -18.82 2.00 4.38
N MET A 145 -18.49 3.18 4.92
CA MET A 145 -17.92 4.30 4.17
C MET A 145 -16.57 3.93 3.54
N MET A 146 -15.69 3.24 4.28
CA MET A 146 -14.41 2.77 3.76
C MET A 146 -14.58 1.73 2.65
N GLU A 147 -15.52 0.79 2.81
CA GLU A 147 -15.81 -0.22 1.81
C GLU A 147 -16.38 0.43 0.53
N GLU A 148 -17.28 1.41 0.67
CA GLU A 148 -17.80 2.14 -0.47
C GLU A 148 -16.71 2.97 -1.17
N ALA A 149 -15.85 3.64 -0.41
CA ALA A 149 -14.70 4.38 -0.93
C ALA A 149 -13.75 3.46 -1.71
N ARG A 150 -13.46 2.26 -1.16
CA ARG A 150 -12.65 1.24 -1.84
C ARG A 150 -13.25 0.83 -3.18
N ILE A 151 -14.56 0.55 -3.22
CA ILE A 151 -15.26 0.18 -4.47
C ILE A 151 -15.18 1.32 -5.49
N ARG A 152 -15.33 2.57 -5.07
CA ARG A 152 -15.21 3.75 -5.96
C ARG A 152 -13.82 3.85 -6.57
N VAL A 153 -12.77 3.64 -5.77
CA VAL A 153 -11.37 3.63 -6.26
C VAL A 153 -11.14 2.51 -7.26
N LEU A 154 -11.60 1.29 -6.98
CA LEU A 154 -11.47 0.16 -7.90
C LEU A 154 -12.20 0.42 -9.23
N LYS A 155 -13.41 0.99 -9.20
CA LYS A 155 -14.13 1.42 -10.40
C LYS A 155 -13.35 2.48 -11.19
N ALA A 156 -12.71 3.43 -10.51
CA ALA A 156 -11.88 4.45 -11.15
C ALA A 156 -10.62 3.83 -11.80
N GLN A 157 -9.96 2.87 -11.13
CA GLN A 157 -8.81 2.14 -11.68
C GLN A 157 -9.18 1.35 -12.93
N LYS A 158 -10.32 0.65 -12.93
CA LYS A 158 -10.83 -0.05 -14.12
C LYS A 158 -10.97 0.89 -15.32
N THR A 159 -11.54 2.08 -15.11
CA THR A 159 -11.68 3.11 -16.15
C THR A 159 -10.31 3.64 -16.61
N SER A 160 -9.36 3.79 -15.69
CA SER A 160 -7.98 4.19 -16.00
C SER A 160 -7.27 3.17 -16.89
N TYR A 161 -7.33 1.88 -16.56
CA TYR A 161 -6.74 0.81 -17.38
C TYR A 161 -7.35 0.75 -18.78
N TRP A 162 -8.66 0.98 -18.90
CA TRP A 162 -9.32 1.10 -20.19
C TRP A 162 -8.78 2.28 -21.01
N ARG A 163 -8.59 3.45 -20.39
CA ARG A 163 -8.00 4.62 -21.07
C ARG A 163 -6.56 4.35 -21.53
N GLN A 164 -5.76 3.70 -20.71
CA GLN A 164 -4.37 3.34 -21.05
C GLN A 164 -4.32 2.32 -22.19
N TYR A 165 -5.26 1.36 -22.24
CA TYR A 165 -5.41 0.44 -23.36
C TYR A 165 -5.83 1.16 -24.64
N SER A 166 -6.83 2.06 -24.59
CA SER A 166 -7.26 2.83 -25.77
C SER A 166 -6.18 3.78 -26.28
N ALA A 167 -5.29 4.26 -25.40
CA ALA A 167 -4.14 5.09 -25.75
C ALA A 167 -2.93 4.29 -26.25
N GLY A 168 -3.02 2.95 -26.34
CA GLY A 168 -1.94 2.09 -26.82
C GLY A 168 -0.80 1.84 -25.83
N MET A 169 -0.89 2.35 -24.59
CA MET A 169 0.14 2.15 -23.55
C MET A 169 0.08 0.75 -22.92
N LEU A 170 -1.06 0.08 -22.97
CA LEU A 170 -1.25 -1.29 -22.47
C LEU A 170 -1.47 -2.27 -23.62
N ASN A 171 -0.81 -3.42 -23.55
CA ASN A 171 -1.13 -4.56 -24.40
C ASN A 171 -2.52 -5.12 -24.03
N ARG A 172 -3.27 -5.63 -25.01
CA ARG A 172 -4.59 -6.26 -24.85
C ARG A 172 -4.61 -7.33 -23.76
N GLN A 173 -3.56 -8.13 -23.66
CA GLN A 173 -3.47 -9.20 -22.66
C GLN A 173 -3.28 -8.62 -21.25
N ALA A 174 -2.42 -7.62 -21.10
CA ALA A 174 -2.22 -6.92 -19.83
C ALA A 174 -3.49 -6.18 -19.36
N ALA A 175 -4.17 -5.48 -20.29
CA ALA A 175 -5.42 -4.77 -19.99
C ALA A 175 -6.52 -5.72 -19.51
N ARG A 176 -6.71 -6.87 -20.18
CA ARG A 176 -7.68 -7.88 -19.74
C ARG A 176 -7.38 -8.42 -18.35
N THR A 177 -6.12 -8.73 -18.05
CA THR A 177 -5.73 -9.24 -16.74
C THR A 177 -6.02 -8.21 -15.63
N LEU A 178 -5.60 -6.96 -15.82
CA LEU A 178 -5.81 -5.88 -14.84
C LEU A 178 -7.30 -5.57 -14.61
N ILE A 179 -8.08 -5.50 -15.68
CA ILE A 179 -9.53 -5.27 -15.60
C ILE A 179 -10.21 -6.45 -14.91
N SER A 180 -9.84 -7.69 -15.25
CA SER A 180 -10.42 -8.89 -14.63
C SER A 180 -10.12 -8.97 -13.14
N ILE A 181 -8.88 -8.67 -12.72
CA ILE A 181 -8.52 -8.60 -11.30
C ILE A 181 -9.38 -7.55 -10.59
N THR A 182 -9.53 -6.38 -11.19
CA THR A 182 -10.28 -5.26 -10.59
C THR A 182 -11.78 -5.59 -10.46
N GLU A 183 -12.38 -6.24 -11.46
CA GLU A 183 -13.77 -6.73 -11.38
C GLU A 183 -13.96 -7.80 -10.30
N ASN A 184 -13.04 -8.77 -10.21
CA ASN A 184 -13.11 -9.80 -9.17
C ASN A 184 -13.00 -9.19 -7.76
N MET A 185 -12.22 -8.12 -7.60
CA MET A 185 -12.08 -7.39 -6.33
C MET A 185 -13.34 -6.59 -5.97
N ILE A 186 -14.11 -6.12 -6.96
CA ILE A 186 -15.39 -5.41 -6.75
C ILE A 186 -16.51 -6.40 -6.35
N ASP A 187 -16.58 -7.58 -6.98
CA ASP A 187 -17.67 -8.56 -6.77
C ASP A 187 -17.43 -9.53 -5.60
N SER A 188 -16.38 -9.31 -4.82
CA SER A 188 -15.94 -10.24 -3.78
C SER A 188 -16.86 -10.22 -2.55
N GLY A 189 -17.72 -11.25 -2.39
CA GLY A 189 -18.46 -11.52 -1.15
C GLY A 189 -17.54 -11.87 0.04
N ARG A 190 -18.06 -11.93 1.28
CA ARG A 190 -17.24 -12.12 2.50
C ARG A 190 -16.29 -13.33 2.45
N ILE A 191 -16.76 -14.47 1.91
CA ILE A 191 -15.97 -15.71 1.77
C ILE A 191 -14.82 -15.50 0.79
N SER A 192 -15.07 -14.85 -0.34
CA SER A 192 -14.05 -14.52 -1.35
C SER A 192 -13.00 -13.57 -0.77
N LYS A 193 -13.39 -12.58 0.06
CA LYS A 193 -12.46 -11.67 0.75
C LYS A 193 -11.56 -12.42 1.73
N PHE A 194 -12.12 -13.35 2.50
CA PHE A 194 -11.36 -14.17 3.44
C PHE A 194 -10.37 -15.09 2.71
N CYS A 195 -10.82 -15.83 1.69
CA CYS A 195 -9.97 -16.67 0.86
C CYS A 195 -8.87 -15.85 0.19
N TYR A 196 -9.18 -14.68 -0.34
CA TYR A 196 -8.19 -13.76 -0.91
C TYR A 196 -7.14 -13.36 0.13
N ARG A 197 -7.57 -12.89 1.30
CA ARG A 197 -6.63 -12.48 2.36
C ARG A 197 -5.72 -13.63 2.79
N MET A 198 -6.23 -14.86 2.87
CA MET A 198 -5.45 -16.03 3.26
C MET A 198 -4.48 -16.49 2.15
N VAL A 199 -4.96 -16.62 0.91
CA VAL A 199 -4.18 -17.12 -0.24
C VAL A 199 -3.00 -16.22 -0.57
N PHE A 200 -3.15 -14.91 -0.45
CA PHE A 200 -2.10 -13.93 -0.75
C PHE A 200 -1.14 -13.67 0.43
N THR A 201 -1.22 -14.45 1.52
CA THR A 201 -0.21 -14.36 2.58
C THR A 201 1.08 -15.12 2.21
N ASN A 202 2.23 -14.53 2.52
CA ASN A 202 3.54 -15.19 2.32
C ASN A 202 3.64 -16.53 3.07
N ALA A 203 2.98 -16.64 4.23
CA ALA A 203 2.93 -17.88 5.00
C ALA A 203 2.22 -19.02 4.26
N PHE A 204 1.11 -18.73 3.57
CA PHE A 204 0.38 -19.71 2.79
C PHE A 204 1.18 -20.18 1.57
N GLU A 205 1.84 -19.26 0.86
CA GLU A 205 2.73 -19.63 -0.25
C GLU A 205 3.89 -20.52 0.21
N PHE A 206 4.53 -20.17 1.33
CA PHE A 206 5.58 -20.99 1.93
C PHE A 206 5.07 -22.39 2.31
N PHE A 207 3.90 -22.49 2.94
CA PHE A 207 3.27 -23.77 3.27
C PHE A 207 3.06 -24.65 2.02
N VAL A 208 2.57 -24.07 0.93
CA VAL A 208 2.39 -24.78 -0.35
C VAL A 208 3.72 -25.27 -0.90
N TYR A 209 4.76 -24.43 -0.91
CA TYR A 209 6.07 -24.84 -1.39
C TYR A 209 6.69 -25.95 -0.54
N MET A 210 6.52 -25.89 0.78
CA MET A 210 6.94 -26.95 1.70
C MET A 210 6.17 -28.25 1.44
N ALA A 211 4.86 -28.19 1.17
CA ALA A 211 4.07 -29.36 0.82
C ALA A 211 4.52 -29.99 -0.51
N ILE A 212 4.89 -29.17 -1.52
CA ILE A 212 5.46 -29.67 -2.79
C ILE A 212 6.81 -30.36 -2.54
N LEU A 213 7.68 -29.75 -1.73
CA LEU A 213 9.00 -30.33 -1.40
C LEU A 213 8.85 -31.65 -0.63
N LEU A 214 7.96 -31.68 0.36
CA LEU A 214 7.71 -32.87 1.17
C LEU A 214 7.09 -34.01 0.34
N ASN A 215 6.31 -33.69 -0.69
CA ASN A 215 5.72 -34.69 -1.58
C ASN A 215 6.76 -35.42 -2.46
N VAL A 216 8.00 -34.94 -2.51
CA VAL A 216 9.10 -35.63 -3.19
C VAL A 216 9.51 -36.91 -2.44
N PHE A 217 9.47 -36.92 -1.10
CA PHE A 217 9.90 -38.08 -0.32
C PHE A 217 9.04 -39.33 -0.57
N PRO A 218 7.69 -39.27 -0.47
CA PRO A 218 6.84 -40.42 -0.79
C PRO A 218 7.05 -40.92 -2.22
N LEU A 219 7.30 -40.01 -3.17
CA LEU A 219 7.56 -40.37 -4.56
C LEU A 219 8.86 -41.17 -4.73
N ILE A 220 9.93 -40.77 -4.04
CA ILE A 220 11.21 -41.51 -4.05
C ILE A 220 11.02 -42.89 -3.42
N LEU A 221 10.34 -42.96 -2.28
CA LEU A 221 10.07 -44.23 -1.59
C LEU A 221 9.22 -45.18 -2.45
N GLU A 222 8.23 -44.65 -3.16
CA GLU A 222 7.38 -45.41 -4.07
C GLU A 222 8.14 -45.97 -5.28
N TYR A 223 9.20 -45.27 -5.72
CA TYR A 223 10.05 -45.72 -6.83
C TYR A 223 10.95 -46.92 -6.45
N ILE A 224 11.30 -47.07 -5.16
CA ILE A 224 12.15 -48.16 -4.68
C ILE A 224 11.28 -49.42 -4.48
N PRO A 225 11.45 -50.48 -5.30
CA PRO A 225 10.52 -51.60 -5.34
C PRO A 225 10.46 -52.41 -4.03
N ASN A 226 11.58 -52.55 -3.31
CA ASN A 226 11.63 -53.32 -2.07
C ASN A 226 10.90 -52.62 -0.91
N VAL A 227 11.02 -51.30 -0.81
CA VAL A 227 10.40 -50.50 0.27
C VAL A 227 8.91 -50.28 -0.01
N ASN A 228 8.53 -50.12 -1.28
CA ASN A 228 7.14 -49.91 -1.67
C ASN A 228 6.21 -51.06 -1.22
N VAL A 229 6.66 -52.31 -1.32
CA VAL A 229 5.85 -53.48 -0.91
C VAL A 229 5.63 -53.52 0.60
N GLU A 230 6.62 -53.11 1.39
CA GLU A 230 6.55 -53.13 2.86
C GLU A 230 5.68 -51.99 3.42
N LEU A 231 5.74 -50.80 2.80
CA LEU A 231 5.03 -49.58 3.23
C LEU A 231 3.85 -49.18 2.32
N GLU A 232 3.29 -50.12 1.55
CA GLU A 232 2.29 -49.80 0.52
C GLU A 232 1.08 -49.03 1.08
N ILE A 233 0.57 -49.44 2.25
CA ILE A 233 -0.60 -48.84 2.91
C ILE A 233 -0.29 -47.41 3.40
N GLU A 234 0.87 -47.24 4.03
CA GLU A 234 1.32 -45.94 4.56
C GLU A 234 1.54 -44.94 3.42
N LEU A 235 2.23 -45.35 2.35
CA LEU A 235 2.48 -44.52 1.18
C LEU A 235 1.19 -44.15 0.45
N ARG A 236 0.23 -45.07 0.34
CA ARG A 236 -1.11 -44.81 -0.23
C ARG A 236 -1.85 -43.75 0.58
N THR A 237 -1.82 -43.84 1.90
CA THR A 237 -2.47 -42.89 2.82
C THR A 237 -1.84 -41.50 2.70
N ILE A 238 -0.51 -41.42 2.71
CA ILE A 238 0.22 -40.16 2.55
C ILE A 238 -0.10 -39.50 1.19
N ASN A 239 -0.09 -40.29 0.11
CA ASN A 239 -0.44 -39.80 -1.23
C ASN A 239 -1.87 -39.23 -1.30
N TYR A 240 -2.83 -39.86 -0.61
CA TYR A 240 -4.20 -39.35 -0.50
C TYR A 240 -4.28 -38.04 0.28
N ILE A 241 -3.55 -37.92 1.40
CA ILE A 241 -3.49 -36.68 2.19
C ILE A 241 -2.97 -35.52 1.33
N PHE A 242 -1.86 -35.73 0.61
CA PHE A 242 -1.32 -34.71 -0.29
C PHE A 242 -2.30 -34.33 -1.39
N PHE A 243 -3.00 -35.30 -2.00
CA PHE A 243 -4.04 -35.03 -2.98
C PHE A 243 -5.14 -34.10 -2.42
N VAL A 244 -5.65 -34.39 -1.22
CA VAL A 244 -6.67 -33.54 -0.56
C VAL A 244 -6.14 -32.14 -0.31
N VAL A 245 -4.90 -32.00 0.20
CA VAL A 245 -4.27 -30.69 0.40
C VAL A 245 -4.22 -29.87 -0.89
N TYR A 246 -3.85 -30.50 -2.01
CA TYR A 246 -3.79 -29.81 -3.30
C TYR A 246 -5.18 -29.43 -3.84
N VAL A 247 -6.19 -30.27 -3.65
CA VAL A 247 -7.58 -29.95 -4.03
C VAL A 247 -8.09 -28.75 -3.22
N VAL A 248 -7.88 -28.76 -1.90
CA VAL A 248 -8.27 -27.64 -1.02
C VAL A 248 -7.56 -26.36 -1.42
N GLN A 249 -6.25 -26.43 -1.67
CA GLN A 249 -5.47 -25.30 -2.13
C GLN A 249 -6.01 -24.72 -3.45
N ALA A 250 -6.27 -25.57 -4.44
CA ALA A 250 -6.80 -25.17 -5.74
C ALA A 250 -8.20 -24.55 -5.61
N LEU A 251 -9.07 -25.13 -4.78
CA LEU A 251 -10.40 -24.60 -4.49
C LEU A 251 -10.33 -23.22 -3.83
N MET A 252 -9.46 -23.05 -2.83
CA MET A 252 -9.26 -21.75 -2.18
C MET A 252 -8.77 -20.67 -3.15
N LYS A 253 -7.83 -21.02 -4.04
CA LYS A 253 -7.36 -20.12 -5.11
C LYS A 253 -8.45 -19.80 -6.13
N ALA A 254 -9.24 -20.79 -6.52
CA ALA A 254 -10.37 -20.62 -7.42
C ALA A 254 -11.45 -19.70 -6.82
N LEU A 255 -11.74 -19.83 -5.52
CA LEU A 255 -12.68 -18.95 -4.81
C LEU A 255 -12.14 -17.52 -4.65
N ALA A 256 -10.83 -17.37 -4.43
CA ALA A 256 -10.18 -16.07 -4.26
C ALA A 256 -10.11 -15.27 -5.58
N VAL A 257 -9.77 -15.93 -6.70
CA VAL A 257 -9.46 -15.27 -7.98
C VAL A 257 -10.58 -15.43 -9.03
N ARG A 258 -11.54 -16.35 -8.80
CA ARG A 258 -12.73 -16.58 -9.62
C ARG A 258 -12.41 -16.73 -11.12
N LYS A 259 -12.89 -15.82 -11.97
CA LYS A 259 -12.75 -15.92 -13.43
C LYS A 259 -11.29 -15.85 -13.88
N ALA A 260 -10.46 -15.06 -13.20
CA ALA A 260 -9.04 -14.95 -13.55
C ALA A 260 -8.25 -16.24 -13.23
N TYR A 261 -8.80 -17.14 -12.40
CA TYR A 261 -8.16 -18.42 -12.09
C TYR A 261 -7.97 -19.29 -13.34
N ILE A 262 -8.97 -19.32 -14.22
CA ILE A 262 -8.95 -20.17 -15.42
C ILE A 262 -8.01 -19.59 -16.49
N PHE A 263 -7.76 -18.28 -16.51
CA PHE A 263 -6.89 -17.66 -17.52
C PHE A 263 -5.40 -17.73 -17.18
N ASP A 264 -5.04 -17.98 -15.91
CA ASP A 264 -3.65 -18.10 -15.50
C ASP A 264 -3.10 -19.50 -15.81
N HIS A 265 -2.08 -19.57 -16.68
CA HIS A 265 -1.46 -20.81 -17.13
C HIS A 265 -0.88 -21.64 -15.96
N TRP A 266 -0.40 -20.98 -14.90
CA TRP A 266 0.13 -21.66 -13.72
C TRP A 266 -0.94 -22.37 -12.89
N ASN A 267 -2.14 -21.79 -12.85
CA ASN A 267 -3.29 -22.40 -12.20
C ASN A 267 -3.91 -23.49 -13.08
N GLN A 268 -3.99 -23.29 -14.40
CA GLN A 268 -4.40 -24.34 -15.34
C GLN A 268 -3.52 -25.58 -15.22
N PHE A 269 -2.19 -25.39 -15.14
CA PHE A 269 -1.25 -26.48 -14.93
C PHE A 269 -1.47 -27.21 -13.60
N ASP A 270 -1.79 -26.48 -12.52
CA ASP A 270 -2.12 -27.07 -11.22
C ASP A 270 -3.35 -27.98 -11.29
N VAL A 271 -4.42 -27.47 -11.91
CA VAL A 271 -5.66 -28.23 -12.14
C VAL A 271 -5.38 -29.47 -12.98
N PHE A 272 -4.58 -29.35 -14.04
CA PHE A 272 -4.19 -30.49 -14.86
C PHE A 272 -3.51 -31.60 -14.03
N ILE A 273 -2.52 -31.25 -13.19
CA ILE A 273 -1.84 -32.24 -12.34
C ILE A 273 -2.81 -32.85 -11.31
N ILE A 274 -3.74 -32.06 -10.75
CA ILE A 274 -4.77 -32.57 -9.84
C ILE A 274 -5.71 -33.54 -10.57
N THR A 275 -6.11 -33.24 -11.80
CA THR A 275 -6.96 -34.15 -12.60
C THR A 275 -6.27 -35.47 -12.94
N LEU A 276 -4.97 -35.44 -13.27
CA LEU A 276 -4.19 -36.67 -13.46
C LEU A 276 -4.11 -37.50 -12.19
N ALA A 277 -3.92 -36.86 -11.03
CA ALA A 277 -3.91 -37.55 -9.74
C ALA A 277 -5.29 -38.13 -9.36
N ALA A 278 -6.38 -37.44 -9.68
CA ALA A 278 -7.72 -37.94 -9.47
C ALA A 278 -8.02 -39.17 -10.36
N ALA A 279 -7.60 -39.12 -11.63
CA ALA A 279 -7.74 -40.23 -12.55
C ALA A 279 -6.96 -41.46 -12.08
N ASP A 280 -5.71 -41.27 -11.63
CA ASP A 280 -4.88 -42.33 -11.05
C ASP A 280 -5.57 -43.05 -9.88
N ILE A 281 -6.14 -42.30 -8.92
CA ILE A 281 -6.87 -42.86 -7.77
C ILE A 281 -8.12 -43.65 -8.20
N ILE A 282 -8.92 -43.10 -9.12
CA ILE A 282 -10.17 -43.75 -9.59
C ILE A 282 -9.85 -45.06 -10.31
N ILE A 283 -8.79 -45.07 -11.11
CA ILE A 283 -8.36 -46.23 -11.86
C ILE A 283 -7.82 -47.31 -10.92
N ASP A 284 -6.99 -46.97 -9.94
CA ASP A 284 -6.48 -47.96 -8.97
C ASP A 284 -7.64 -48.71 -8.29
N GLN A 285 -8.72 -48.01 -7.93
CA GLN A 285 -9.92 -48.60 -7.32
C GLN A 285 -10.69 -49.50 -8.31
N LEU A 286 -10.78 -49.13 -9.59
CA LEU A 286 -11.51 -49.92 -10.59
C LEU A 286 -10.74 -51.18 -11.03
N PHE A 287 -9.42 -51.10 -11.14
CA PHE A 287 -8.57 -52.18 -11.65
C PHE A 287 -8.13 -53.18 -10.57
N GLU A 288 -8.34 -52.89 -9.28
CA GLU A 288 -8.10 -53.83 -8.17
C GLU A 288 -8.79 -55.20 -8.38
N ARG A 289 -9.92 -55.25 -9.11
CA ARG A 289 -10.68 -56.48 -9.40
C ARG A 289 -10.33 -57.21 -10.70
N SER A 290 -9.50 -56.63 -11.59
CA SER A 290 -9.27 -57.19 -12.93
C SER A 290 -8.01 -58.06 -13.03
N VAL A 291 -7.97 -59.00 -13.98
CA VAL A 291 -6.83 -59.94 -14.21
C VAL A 291 -5.69 -59.34 -15.06
N HIS A 292 -5.95 -58.23 -15.78
CA HIS A 292 -4.96 -57.58 -16.67
C HIS A 292 -4.02 -56.60 -15.94
N LYS A 293 -3.75 -56.82 -14.65
CA LYS A 293 -2.97 -55.91 -13.78
C LYS A 293 -1.60 -55.54 -14.35
N ILE A 294 -0.87 -56.50 -14.94
CA ILE A 294 0.56 -56.33 -15.23
C ILE A 294 0.87 -55.20 -16.24
N ARG A 295 0.10 -55.09 -17.34
CA ARG A 295 0.38 -54.11 -18.40
C ARG A 295 -0.12 -52.70 -18.04
N THR A 296 -1.28 -52.61 -17.40
CA THR A 296 -1.91 -51.33 -17.04
C THR A 296 -1.23 -50.68 -15.82
N VAL A 297 -0.79 -51.48 -14.83
CA VAL A 297 -0.01 -50.99 -13.67
C VAL A 297 1.26 -50.26 -14.10
N ARG A 298 1.90 -50.68 -15.20
CA ARG A 298 3.12 -50.03 -15.71
C ARG A 298 2.88 -48.61 -16.22
N ILE A 299 1.73 -48.36 -16.85
CA ILE A 299 1.36 -47.03 -17.37
C ILE A 299 0.94 -46.11 -16.21
N PHE A 300 0.19 -46.61 -15.22
CA PHE A 300 -0.20 -45.81 -14.06
C PHE A 300 0.98 -45.37 -13.20
N ARG A 301 2.01 -46.22 -13.06
CA ARG A 301 3.28 -45.82 -12.44
C ARG A 301 3.91 -44.58 -13.09
N LEU A 302 3.81 -44.44 -14.42
CA LEU A 302 4.32 -43.26 -15.13
C LEU A 302 3.46 -42.01 -14.89
N VAL A 303 2.13 -42.16 -14.76
CA VAL A 303 1.23 -41.04 -14.42
C VAL A 303 1.53 -40.47 -13.05
N ARG A 304 1.89 -41.31 -12.07
CA ARG A 304 2.32 -40.87 -10.73
C ARG A 304 3.58 -40.00 -10.77
N LEU A 305 4.52 -40.29 -11.68
CA LEU A 305 5.72 -39.46 -11.89
C LEU A 305 5.40 -38.06 -12.45
N ALA A 306 4.24 -37.85 -13.07
CA ALA A 306 3.82 -36.52 -13.51
C ALA A 306 3.69 -35.53 -12.33
N ARG A 307 3.55 -36.03 -11.08
CA ARG A 307 3.57 -35.19 -9.87
C ARG A 307 4.92 -34.48 -9.67
N VAL A 308 6.03 -35.03 -10.18
CA VAL A 308 7.37 -34.36 -10.20
C VAL A 308 7.30 -33.02 -10.93
N LEU A 309 6.44 -32.90 -11.95
CA LEU A 309 6.31 -31.67 -12.73
C LEU A 309 5.86 -30.48 -11.86
N ARG A 310 5.33 -30.72 -10.65
CA ARG A 310 5.05 -29.65 -9.66
C ARG A 310 6.33 -28.90 -9.23
N LEU A 311 7.49 -29.56 -9.22
CA LEU A 311 8.78 -28.92 -8.90
C LEU A 311 9.16 -27.84 -9.91
N LEU A 312 8.61 -27.90 -11.13
CA LEU A 312 8.81 -26.85 -12.13
C LEU A 312 8.29 -25.49 -11.65
N LYS A 313 7.26 -25.46 -10.77
CA LYS A 313 6.78 -24.20 -10.17
C LYS A 313 7.84 -23.49 -9.33
N ILE A 314 8.77 -24.24 -8.74
CA ILE A 314 9.88 -23.67 -7.94
C ILE A 314 11.03 -23.28 -8.87
N MET A 315 11.35 -24.14 -9.84
CA MET A 315 12.53 -23.97 -10.71
C MET A 315 12.33 -22.88 -11.78
N ILE A 316 11.18 -22.84 -12.44
CA ILE A 316 10.96 -21.98 -13.61
C ILE A 316 10.99 -20.48 -13.24
N PRO A 317 10.32 -19.98 -12.19
CA PRO A 317 10.37 -18.55 -11.85
C PRO A 317 11.78 -18.08 -11.51
N THR A 318 12.53 -18.89 -10.75
CA THR A 318 13.94 -18.60 -10.44
C THR A 318 14.78 -18.57 -11.71
N PHE A 319 14.58 -19.53 -12.61
CA PHE A 319 15.27 -19.56 -13.89
C PHE A 319 14.94 -18.34 -14.76
N ILE A 320 13.67 -17.95 -14.87
CA ILE A 320 13.23 -16.74 -15.57
C ILE A 320 13.88 -15.50 -14.96
N HIS A 321 13.95 -15.40 -13.63
CA HIS A 321 14.61 -14.28 -12.96
C HIS A 321 16.10 -14.20 -13.31
N LEU A 322 16.80 -15.34 -13.31
CA LEU A 322 18.22 -15.42 -13.69
C LEU A 322 18.42 -15.03 -15.16
N LEU A 323 17.58 -15.53 -16.07
CA LEU A 323 17.62 -15.18 -17.49
C LEU A 323 17.38 -13.68 -17.69
N ASN A 324 16.33 -13.12 -17.05
CA ASN A 324 16.03 -11.69 -17.15
C ASN A 324 17.18 -10.83 -16.61
N LYS A 325 17.85 -11.27 -15.54
CA LYS A 325 19.04 -10.60 -15.01
C LYS A 325 20.19 -10.60 -16.04
N GLN A 326 20.40 -11.71 -16.74
CA GLN A 326 21.41 -11.79 -17.80
C GLN A 326 21.04 -10.93 -19.01
N ILE A 327 19.79 -11.01 -19.48
CA ILE A 327 19.28 -10.22 -20.61
C ILE A 327 19.40 -8.74 -20.30
N ASN A 328 18.96 -8.27 -19.13
CA ASN A 328 19.06 -6.87 -18.76
C ASN A 328 20.50 -6.37 -18.66
N LYS A 329 21.44 -7.22 -18.22
CA LYS A 329 22.87 -6.89 -18.22
C LYS A 329 23.44 -6.74 -19.63
N GLN A 330 23.01 -7.60 -20.56
CA GLN A 330 23.38 -7.47 -21.97
C GLN A 330 22.74 -6.23 -22.60
N LEU A 331 21.48 -5.94 -22.27
CA LEU A 331 20.78 -4.76 -22.75
C LEU A 331 21.42 -3.47 -22.25
N SER A 332 21.80 -3.41 -20.97
CA SER A 332 22.48 -2.25 -20.39
C SER A 332 23.86 -2.05 -21.02
N PHE A 333 24.60 -3.13 -21.26
CA PHE A 333 25.89 -3.05 -21.95
C PHE A 333 25.76 -2.54 -23.38
N GLY A 334 24.76 -3.03 -24.13
CA GLY A 334 24.46 -2.52 -25.47
C GLY A 334 24.08 -1.04 -25.46
N TYR A 335 23.28 -0.61 -24.48
CA TYR A 335 22.93 0.79 -24.28
C TYR A 335 24.17 1.66 -23.97
N ASP A 336 25.07 1.20 -23.09
CA ASP A 336 26.29 1.92 -22.73
C ASP A 336 27.24 2.07 -23.92
N ILE A 337 27.38 1.02 -24.76
CA ILE A 337 28.15 1.09 -26.02
C ILE A 337 27.51 2.09 -26.99
N GLY A 338 26.20 1.99 -27.21
CA GLY A 338 25.49 2.88 -28.13
C GLY A 338 25.59 4.34 -27.70
N LYS A 339 25.42 4.61 -26.40
CA LYS A 339 25.61 5.95 -25.82
C LYS A 339 27.06 6.43 -26.00
N GLY A 340 28.04 5.58 -25.72
CA GLY A 340 29.45 5.91 -25.91
C GLY A 340 29.81 6.25 -27.36
N TYR A 341 29.22 5.53 -28.33
CA TYR A 341 29.40 5.81 -29.74
C TYR A 341 28.81 7.18 -30.14
N VAL A 342 27.55 7.46 -29.77
CA VAL A 342 26.89 8.73 -30.10
C VAL A 342 27.62 9.92 -29.46
N VAL A 343 28.01 9.80 -28.19
CA VAL A 343 28.78 10.85 -27.50
C VAL A 343 30.15 11.04 -28.15
N GLY A 344 30.86 9.95 -28.45
CA GLY A 344 32.15 10.03 -29.14
C GLY A 344 32.05 10.64 -30.53
N GLU A 345 30.99 10.36 -31.28
CA GLU A 345 30.71 10.96 -32.59
C GLU A 345 30.40 12.46 -32.48
N GLU A 346 29.66 12.87 -31.45
CA GLU A 346 29.39 14.29 -31.15
C GLU A 346 30.68 15.04 -30.79
N ASP A 347 31.52 14.45 -29.93
CA ASP A 347 32.81 15.02 -29.54
C ASP A 347 33.77 15.17 -30.72
N VAL A 348 33.89 14.14 -31.57
CA VAL A 348 34.72 14.20 -32.79
C VAL A 348 34.18 15.26 -33.75
N SER A 349 32.85 15.35 -33.92
CA SER A 349 32.22 16.37 -34.76
C SER A 349 32.55 17.80 -34.30
N ASN A 350 32.58 18.02 -32.98
CA ASN A 350 32.93 19.33 -32.40
C ASN A 350 34.43 19.64 -32.57
N LEU A 351 35.27 18.61 -32.60
CA LEU A 351 36.72 18.74 -32.74
C LEU A 351 37.20 18.87 -34.20
N ILE A 352 36.42 18.39 -35.17
CA ILE A 352 36.73 18.45 -36.61
C ILE A 352 37.01 19.89 -37.07
N ASP A 353 36.26 20.87 -36.56
CA ASP A 353 36.44 22.28 -36.90
C ASP A 353 37.76 22.87 -36.37
N HIS A 354 38.36 22.24 -35.36
CA HIS A 354 39.64 22.66 -34.78
C HIS A 354 40.84 21.90 -35.37
N ILE A 355 40.61 20.77 -36.04
CA ILE A 355 41.65 19.91 -36.63
C ILE A 355 41.77 20.14 -38.14
N SER A 356 40.68 20.50 -38.82
CA SER A 356 40.65 20.72 -40.26
C SER A 356 40.92 22.18 -40.61
N ASP A 357 42.13 22.49 -41.08
CA ASP A 357 42.49 23.84 -41.57
C ASP A 357 41.69 24.25 -42.84
N GLN A 358 41.09 23.29 -43.55
CA GLN A 358 40.23 23.54 -44.72
C GLN A 358 38.74 23.39 -44.36
N LYS A 359 37.98 24.49 -44.48
CA LYS A 359 36.51 24.52 -44.29
C LYS A 359 35.74 23.56 -45.19
N VAL A 360 36.23 23.30 -46.39
CA VAL A 360 35.55 22.42 -47.36
C VAL A 360 35.51 20.96 -46.87
N ILE A 361 36.55 20.52 -46.16
CA ILE A 361 36.64 19.13 -45.67
C ILE A 361 35.78 18.94 -44.41
N SER A 362 35.70 19.95 -43.52
CA SER A 362 34.84 19.87 -42.34
C SER A 362 33.35 19.86 -42.72
N GLU A 363 32.93 20.68 -43.70
CA GLU A 363 31.55 20.69 -44.21
C GLU A 363 31.13 19.34 -44.82
N VAL A 364 32.01 18.68 -45.58
CA VAL A 364 31.72 17.36 -46.18
C VAL A 364 31.60 16.27 -45.12
N MET A 365 32.47 16.27 -44.10
CA MET A 365 32.41 15.31 -42.99
C MET A 365 31.14 15.50 -42.14
N GLN A 366 30.72 16.74 -41.87
CA GLN A 366 29.49 17.05 -41.14
C GLN A 366 28.23 16.72 -41.96
N TYR A 367 28.25 16.91 -43.29
CA TYR A 367 27.11 16.59 -44.17
C TYR A 367 26.86 15.08 -44.32
N GLY A 368 27.89 14.24 -44.13
CA GLY A 368 27.73 12.79 -44.06
C GLY A 368 26.84 12.32 -42.89
N LYS A 369 26.80 13.09 -41.80
CA LYS A 369 26.05 12.81 -40.57
C LYS A 369 24.52 12.90 -40.74
N THR A 370 24.03 13.71 -41.68
CA THR A 370 22.58 13.94 -41.89
C THR A 370 21.89 12.88 -42.75
N LYS A 371 22.64 11.93 -43.32
CA LYS A 371 22.12 10.89 -44.24
C LYS A 371 22.13 9.46 -43.68
N MET A 372 22.72 9.23 -42.51
CA MET A 372 22.64 7.97 -41.75
C MET A 372 21.57 8.10 -40.66
#